data_AF-A0A519VDX3-F1
#
_entry.id   AF-A0A519VDX3-F1
#
_cell.length_a   1.000
_cell.length_b   1.000
_cell.length_c   1.000
_cell.angle_alpha   90.00
_cell.angle_beta   90.00
_cell.angle_gamma   90.00
#
_symmetry.space_group_name_H-M   'P 1'
#
loop_
_entity.id
_entity.type
_entity.pdbx_description
1 polymer ?
#
loop_
_entity_poly.entity_id
_entity_poly.type
_entity_poly.pdbx_seq_one_letter_code
_entity_poly.pdbx_strand_id
1 'polypeptide(L)'
;MDMELQRIDSDHYRHLTFLDKRLLDGDHDHTLQQLVVSASVQFSVPICFISMPLKHSVVYLAHTGLPSAMDPRKKVLSCDTYCQFVVSKDELVEFPNISSSTDIPQQAVEKYGINSYFGFPLHVNNRVVGSFALMDFRPWNPDSDTKKKMLLFAMEVEARLSELEVEGNSKQKLIAAAMDTGFQELTNALIPLLEMPTLASILQVDLLANQNIEFDLRSLSNNLPADKKKLVNDALILIAGFREMGHLFESLESAGTRVLKSVISLRATSSWEDNQCMLNEAVLSAVQLSYHSTKIVCEVEFELLNEDLNARYKAGQLISVISLILNSMSSSIYQQSNAEENAPKLDKTLKVSVTRHNMKADIRIHSNLPSPDCWQETLAWIDPFLAELPDTLIRGEEEAVIICWPLV
;
A
#
# COMPACT_ATOMS: atom_id res chain seq x y z
N MET A 1 -7.08 -21.22 -36.78
CA MET A 1 -7.48 -19.80 -36.78
C MET A 1 -7.15 -19.31 -35.39
N ASP A 2 -6.00 -18.66 -35.26
CA ASP A 2 -5.40 -18.30 -33.97
C ASP A 2 -6.30 -17.27 -33.27
N MET A 3 -6.84 -17.69 -32.12
CA MET A 3 -7.62 -16.83 -31.25
C MET A 3 -6.63 -16.07 -30.37
N GLU A 4 -6.14 -14.94 -30.88
CA GLU A 4 -5.43 -13.96 -30.07
C GLU A 4 -6.35 -13.53 -28.91
N LEU A 5 -6.11 -14.10 -27.74
CA LEU A 5 -6.51 -13.55 -26.45
C LEU A 5 -5.88 -12.15 -26.37
N GLN A 6 -6.61 -11.15 -26.86
CA GLN A 6 -6.26 -9.75 -26.67
C GLN A 6 -5.98 -9.54 -25.18
N ARG A 7 -4.76 -9.09 -24.89
CA ARG A 7 -4.34 -8.64 -23.56
C ARG A 7 -5.39 -7.66 -23.05
N ILE A 8 -6.21 -8.11 -22.10
CA ILE A 8 -7.14 -7.26 -21.36
C ILE A 8 -6.28 -6.26 -20.59
N ASP A 9 -6.53 -4.98 -20.86
CA ASP A 9 -5.78 -3.84 -20.34
C ASP A 9 -5.85 -3.78 -18.81
N SER A 10 -4.73 -3.44 -18.16
CA SER A 10 -4.64 -3.35 -16.70
C SER A 10 -5.54 -2.26 -16.11
N ASP A 11 -5.93 -1.28 -16.93
CA ASP A 11 -6.93 -0.26 -16.59
C ASP A 11 -8.31 -0.85 -16.29
N HIS A 12 -8.63 -2.05 -16.80
CA HIS A 12 -9.93 -2.69 -16.60
C HIS A 12 -10.15 -3.18 -15.17
N TYR A 13 -9.13 -3.29 -14.31
CA TYR A 13 -9.27 -3.77 -12.92
C TYR A 13 -9.05 -2.68 -11.85
N ARG A 14 -8.56 -1.50 -12.24
CA ARG A 14 -8.33 -0.36 -11.32
C ARG A 14 -9.59 0.13 -10.62
N HIS A 15 -10.75 -0.08 -11.22
CA HIS A 15 -11.99 0.40 -10.63
C HIS A 15 -12.37 -0.41 -9.39
N LEU A 16 -11.93 -1.66 -9.21
CA LEU A 16 -12.34 -2.49 -8.07
C LEU A 16 -11.83 -1.98 -6.71
N THR A 17 -10.94 -0.97 -6.68
CA THR A 17 -10.48 -0.32 -5.44
C THR A 17 -11.59 0.38 -4.63
N PHE A 18 -12.75 0.65 -5.23
CA PHE A 18 -13.88 1.24 -4.49
C PHE A 18 -14.69 0.20 -3.70
N LEU A 19 -14.58 -1.09 -4.02
CA LEU A 19 -15.29 -2.15 -3.31
C LEU A 19 -14.62 -2.40 -1.97
N ASP A 20 -15.45 -2.54 -0.94
CA ASP A 20 -15.01 -2.85 0.42
C ASP A 20 -14.08 -4.09 0.40
N LYS A 21 -12.84 -3.96 0.92
CA LYS A 21 -11.88 -5.07 0.98
C LYS A 21 -12.48 -6.33 1.61
N ARG A 22 -13.47 -6.18 2.50
CA ARG A 22 -14.22 -7.30 3.08
C ARG A 22 -14.96 -8.14 2.03
N LEU A 23 -15.53 -7.53 1.00
CA LEU A 23 -16.18 -8.23 -0.11
C LEU A 23 -15.16 -9.03 -0.96
N LEU A 24 -13.94 -8.52 -1.07
CA LEU A 24 -12.83 -9.19 -1.76
C LEU A 24 -12.17 -10.28 -0.90
N ASP A 25 -12.20 -10.12 0.43
CA ASP A 25 -11.69 -11.07 1.42
C ASP A 25 -12.71 -12.18 1.77
N GLY A 26 -13.89 -12.17 1.14
CA GLY A 26 -14.88 -13.24 1.24
C GLY A 26 -15.93 -13.08 2.35
N ASP A 27 -16.07 -11.89 2.96
CA ASP A 27 -17.27 -11.58 3.73
C ASP A 27 -18.44 -11.38 2.75
N HIS A 28 -19.42 -12.28 2.84
CA HIS A 28 -20.54 -12.30 1.90
C HIS A 28 -21.57 -11.23 2.28
N ASP A 29 -21.93 -10.35 1.33
CA ASP A 29 -23.06 -9.44 1.51
C ASP A 29 -24.37 -10.23 1.53
N HIS A 30 -25.13 -10.10 2.62
CA HIS A 30 -26.35 -10.89 2.82
C HIS A 30 -27.41 -10.60 1.74
N THR A 31 -27.49 -9.36 1.26
CA THR A 31 -28.44 -8.97 0.21
C THR A 31 -28.07 -9.59 -1.13
N LEU A 32 -26.79 -9.52 -1.53
CA LEU A 32 -26.29 -10.20 -2.74
C LEU A 32 -26.50 -11.71 -2.65
N GLN A 33 -26.28 -12.31 -1.48
CA GLN A 33 -26.53 -13.73 -1.25
C GLN A 33 -28.01 -14.10 -1.40
N GLN A 34 -28.91 -13.28 -0.86
CA GLN A 34 -30.35 -13.47 -1.03
C GLN A 34 -30.79 -13.33 -2.49
N LEU A 35 -30.26 -12.36 -3.24
CA LEU A 35 -30.57 -12.17 -4.66
C LEU A 35 -30.19 -13.41 -5.48
N VAL A 36 -28.99 -13.96 -5.26
CA VAL A 36 -28.52 -15.16 -5.94
C VAL A 36 -29.35 -16.40 -5.59
N VAL A 37 -29.72 -16.56 -4.31
CA VAL A 37 -30.59 -17.67 -3.88
C VAL A 37 -31.98 -17.54 -4.50
N SER A 38 -32.58 -16.35 -4.45
CA SER A 38 -33.89 -16.06 -5.05
C SER A 38 -33.90 -16.30 -6.55
N ALA A 39 -32.85 -15.89 -7.27
CA ALA A 39 -32.70 -16.15 -8.70
C ALA A 39 -32.62 -17.65 -9.00
N SER A 40 -31.78 -18.39 -8.28
CA SER A 40 -31.66 -19.85 -8.45
C SER A 40 -33.01 -20.56 -8.27
N VAL A 41 -33.77 -20.19 -7.24
CA VAL A 41 -35.12 -20.73 -7.00
C VAL A 41 -36.09 -20.32 -8.10
N GLN A 42 -36.14 -19.03 -8.46
CA GLN A 42 -37.09 -18.50 -9.43
C GLN A 42 -36.90 -19.10 -10.83
N PHE A 43 -35.64 -19.29 -11.25
CA PHE A 43 -35.33 -19.83 -12.57
C PHE A 43 -35.11 -21.35 -12.56
N SER A 44 -35.25 -21.99 -11.39
CA SER A 44 -35.07 -23.44 -11.21
C SER A 44 -33.72 -23.95 -11.73
N VAL A 45 -32.67 -23.15 -11.51
CA VAL A 45 -31.30 -23.50 -11.89
C VAL A 45 -30.47 -23.90 -10.68
N PRO A 46 -29.62 -24.94 -10.79
CA PRO A 46 -28.84 -25.43 -9.67
C PRO A 46 -27.74 -24.46 -9.25
N ILE A 47 -27.24 -23.63 -10.17
CA ILE A 47 -26.09 -22.76 -9.91
C ILE A 47 -26.43 -21.33 -10.31
N CYS A 48 -26.20 -20.41 -9.39
CA CYS A 48 -26.29 -18.97 -9.63
C CYS A 48 -25.19 -18.27 -8.82
N PHE A 49 -24.59 -17.22 -9.36
CA PHE A 49 -23.54 -16.49 -8.65
C PHE A 49 -23.34 -15.08 -9.20
N ILE A 50 -22.66 -14.27 -8.40
CA ILE A 50 -22.12 -12.96 -8.77
C ILE A 50 -20.62 -13.08 -8.74
N SER A 51 -19.97 -12.76 -9.85
CA SER A 51 -18.52 -12.89 -10.00
C SER A 51 -17.88 -11.59 -10.43
N MET A 52 -16.67 -11.36 -9.95
CA MET A 52 -15.78 -10.28 -10.36
C MET A 52 -14.49 -10.90 -10.88
N PRO A 53 -14.22 -10.81 -12.19
CA PRO A 53 -12.91 -11.20 -12.69
C PRO A 53 -11.87 -10.21 -12.15
N LEU A 54 -10.72 -10.75 -11.74
CA LEU A 54 -9.46 -10.07 -11.46
C LEU A 54 -8.45 -10.50 -12.53
N LYS A 55 -7.30 -9.82 -12.59
CA LYS A 55 -6.24 -10.09 -13.57
C LYS A 55 -5.85 -11.57 -13.71
N HIS A 56 -5.82 -12.30 -12.60
CA HIS A 56 -5.42 -13.72 -12.59
C HIS A 56 -6.40 -14.65 -11.89
N SER A 57 -7.50 -14.13 -11.34
CA SER A 57 -8.47 -14.95 -10.61
C SER A 57 -9.90 -14.45 -10.78
N VAL A 58 -10.89 -15.22 -10.37
CA VAL A 58 -12.26 -14.74 -10.21
C VAL A 58 -12.64 -14.78 -8.74
N VAL A 59 -13.24 -13.71 -8.24
CA VAL A 59 -13.84 -13.64 -6.91
C VAL A 59 -15.35 -13.81 -7.07
N TYR A 60 -15.95 -14.69 -6.25
CA TYR A 60 -17.40 -14.82 -6.17
C TYR A 60 -17.90 -14.05 -4.96
N LEU A 61 -18.67 -12.98 -5.19
CA LEU A 61 -19.22 -12.15 -4.12
C LEU A 61 -20.41 -12.80 -3.41
N ALA A 62 -21.17 -13.60 -4.17
CA ALA A 62 -22.29 -14.38 -3.68
C ALA A 62 -22.51 -15.56 -4.63
N HIS A 63 -22.94 -16.69 -4.10
CA HIS A 63 -23.16 -17.88 -4.91
C HIS A 63 -24.14 -18.86 -4.27
N THR A 64 -24.75 -19.71 -5.08
CA THR A 64 -25.48 -20.89 -4.66
C THR A 64 -25.18 -22.03 -5.62
N GLY A 65 -25.05 -23.24 -5.09
CA GLY A 65 -24.83 -24.47 -5.87
C GLY A 65 -23.46 -24.61 -6.55
N LEU A 66 -22.54 -23.65 -6.41
CA LEU A 66 -21.19 -23.78 -6.96
C LEU A 66 -20.50 -25.07 -6.41
N PRO A 67 -19.86 -25.88 -7.28
CA PRO A 67 -19.10 -27.04 -6.84
C PRO A 67 -17.99 -26.66 -5.87
N SER A 68 -17.64 -27.55 -4.93
CA SER A 68 -16.58 -27.34 -3.92
C SER A 68 -15.17 -27.12 -4.51
N ALA A 69 -14.98 -27.48 -5.79
CA ALA A 69 -13.76 -27.19 -6.54
C ALA A 69 -13.75 -25.80 -7.21
N MET A 70 -14.84 -25.03 -7.11
CA MET A 70 -14.97 -23.61 -7.43
C MET A 70 -15.23 -22.77 -6.16
N ASP A 71 -14.86 -23.30 -4.98
CA ASP A 71 -15.06 -22.65 -3.69
C ASP A 71 -14.50 -21.21 -3.69
N PRO A 72 -15.32 -20.18 -3.33
CA PRO A 72 -14.89 -18.78 -3.29
C PRO A 72 -13.66 -18.51 -2.43
N ARG A 73 -13.38 -19.38 -1.44
CA ARG A 73 -12.18 -19.27 -0.58
C ARG A 73 -10.90 -19.69 -1.29
N LYS A 74 -11.01 -20.30 -2.47
CA LYS A 74 -9.90 -20.68 -3.34
C LYS A 74 -9.93 -19.74 -4.54
N LYS A 75 -8.94 -18.84 -4.65
CA LYS A 75 -8.75 -18.02 -5.86
C LYS A 75 -8.74 -18.94 -7.08
N VAL A 76 -9.80 -18.94 -7.88
CA VAL A 76 -9.89 -19.76 -9.09
C VAL A 76 -9.15 -19.03 -10.20
N LEU A 77 -8.14 -19.65 -10.81
CA LEU A 77 -7.38 -19.07 -11.92
C LEU A 77 -8.35 -18.67 -13.05
N SER A 78 -8.25 -17.40 -13.50
CA SER A 78 -9.30 -16.76 -14.32
C SER A 78 -9.39 -17.27 -15.75
N CYS A 79 -8.34 -17.92 -16.25
CA CYS A 79 -8.03 -18.10 -17.67
C CYS A 79 -9.06 -18.91 -18.48
N ASP A 80 -10.03 -19.55 -17.83
CA ASP A 80 -10.99 -20.46 -18.48
C ASP A 80 -12.46 -20.20 -18.04
N THR A 81 -12.75 -19.03 -17.46
CA THR A 81 -14.09 -18.75 -16.90
C THR A 81 -14.98 -17.99 -17.90
N TYR A 82 -16.21 -18.47 -18.11
CA TYR A 82 -17.17 -17.82 -19.02
C TYR A 82 -17.47 -16.35 -18.66
N CYS A 83 -17.29 -16.00 -17.39
CA CYS A 83 -17.46 -14.64 -16.88
C CYS A 83 -16.56 -13.62 -17.59
N GLN A 84 -15.38 -14.02 -18.06
CA GLN A 84 -14.50 -13.13 -18.83
C GLN A 84 -15.11 -12.74 -20.18
N PHE A 85 -15.88 -13.63 -20.82
CA PHE A 85 -16.58 -13.28 -22.06
C PHE A 85 -17.65 -12.22 -21.82
N VAL A 86 -18.35 -12.29 -20.68
CA VAL A 86 -19.35 -11.29 -20.30
C VAL A 86 -18.70 -9.93 -20.12
N VAL A 87 -17.61 -9.89 -19.35
CA VAL A 87 -16.92 -8.63 -19.02
C VAL A 87 -16.21 -8.04 -20.24
N SER A 88 -15.56 -8.86 -21.05
CA SER A 88 -14.86 -8.38 -22.25
C SER A 88 -15.78 -7.87 -23.34
N LYS A 89 -17.00 -8.42 -23.46
CA LYS A 89 -17.96 -8.01 -24.48
C LYS A 89 -18.92 -6.93 -24.01
N ASP A 90 -19.05 -6.72 -22.70
CA ASP A 90 -20.09 -5.86 -22.11
C ASP A 90 -21.49 -6.20 -22.65
N GLU A 91 -21.76 -7.49 -22.78
CA GLU A 91 -23.00 -7.99 -23.37
C GLU A 91 -23.43 -9.27 -22.67
N LEU A 92 -24.72 -9.58 -22.79
CA LEU A 92 -25.26 -10.87 -22.38
C LEU A 92 -24.56 -11.99 -23.15
N VAL A 93 -23.93 -12.91 -22.41
CA VAL A 93 -23.34 -14.12 -22.97
C VAL A 93 -24.26 -15.30 -22.70
N GLU A 94 -24.71 -15.95 -23.76
CA GLU A 94 -25.62 -17.08 -23.71
C GLU A 94 -24.99 -18.32 -24.33
N PHE A 95 -24.85 -19.37 -23.53
CA PHE A 95 -24.47 -20.69 -23.99
C PHE A 95 -25.57 -21.68 -23.59
N PRO A 96 -26.62 -21.84 -24.40
CA PRO A 96 -27.76 -22.69 -24.04
C PRO A 96 -27.44 -24.19 -24.08
N ASN A 97 -26.39 -24.59 -24.81
CA ASN A 97 -25.90 -25.96 -24.86
C ASN A 97 -24.38 -26.01 -25.15
N ILE A 98 -23.56 -26.01 -24.11
CA ILE A 98 -22.10 -25.91 -24.23
C ILE A 98 -21.53 -27.16 -24.89
N SER A 99 -21.99 -28.36 -24.53
CA SER A 99 -21.50 -29.64 -25.08
C SER A 99 -21.66 -29.79 -26.60
N SER A 100 -22.54 -28.99 -27.21
CA SER A 100 -22.76 -29.00 -28.67
C SER A 100 -21.91 -27.99 -29.45
N SER A 101 -21.13 -27.15 -28.75
CA SER A 101 -20.38 -26.07 -29.38
C SER A 101 -18.89 -26.38 -29.48
N THR A 102 -18.30 -26.27 -30.66
CA THR A 102 -16.85 -26.44 -30.85
C THR A 102 -16.02 -25.21 -30.48
N ASP A 103 -16.67 -24.06 -30.33
CA ASP A 103 -15.99 -22.76 -30.29
C ASP A 103 -15.94 -22.14 -28.87
N ILE A 104 -16.42 -22.90 -27.87
CA ILE A 104 -16.52 -22.46 -26.48
C ILE A 104 -15.62 -23.36 -25.61
N PRO A 105 -14.92 -22.82 -24.59
CA PRO A 105 -14.15 -23.64 -23.66
C PRO A 105 -14.99 -24.78 -23.06
N GLN A 106 -14.56 -26.03 -23.26
CA GLN A 106 -15.27 -27.23 -22.79
C GLN A 106 -14.90 -27.65 -21.37
N GLN A 107 -13.89 -27.01 -20.76
CA GLN A 107 -13.40 -27.40 -19.43
C GLN A 107 -14.50 -27.41 -18.37
N ALA A 108 -15.47 -26.50 -18.43
CA ALA A 108 -16.56 -26.47 -17.45
C ALA A 108 -17.53 -27.66 -17.58
N VAL A 109 -17.77 -28.11 -18.81
CA VAL A 109 -18.56 -29.32 -19.12
C VAL A 109 -17.81 -30.56 -18.63
N GLU A 110 -16.54 -30.69 -19.02
CA GLU A 110 -15.72 -31.87 -18.75
C GLU A 110 -15.45 -32.07 -17.25
N LYS A 111 -15.22 -30.97 -16.52
CA LYS A 111 -14.78 -31.01 -15.12
C LYS A 111 -15.92 -30.88 -14.12
N TYR A 112 -16.98 -30.17 -14.47
CA TYR A 112 -18.06 -29.83 -13.53
C TYR A 112 -19.47 -30.17 -14.04
N GLY A 113 -19.59 -30.71 -15.26
CA GLY A 113 -20.87 -31.12 -15.84
C GLY A 113 -21.80 -29.97 -16.23
N ILE A 114 -21.31 -28.72 -16.22
CA ILE A 114 -22.10 -27.53 -16.57
C ILE A 114 -22.37 -27.56 -18.07
N ASN A 115 -23.63 -27.50 -18.50
CA ASN A 115 -23.99 -27.60 -19.92
C ASN A 115 -24.79 -26.40 -20.45
N SER A 116 -25.16 -25.46 -19.58
CA SER A 116 -25.64 -24.15 -20.01
C SER A 116 -25.13 -23.03 -19.12
N TYR A 117 -24.98 -21.83 -19.71
CA TYR A 117 -24.49 -20.62 -19.04
C TYR A 117 -25.23 -19.39 -19.58
N PHE A 118 -25.68 -18.53 -18.67
CA PHE A 118 -26.23 -17.21 -19.00
C PHE A 118 -25.57 -16.18 -18.08
N GLY A 119 -24.80 -15.28 -18.66
CA GLY A 119 -24.05 -14.27 -17.91
C GLY A 119 -24.44 -12.86 -18.35
N PHE A 120 -24.88 -12.05 -17.39
CA PHE A 120 -25.25 -10.65 -17.58
C PHE A 120 -24.11 -9.76 -17.06
N PRO A 121 -23.65 -8.76 -17.84
CA PRO A 121 -22.67 -7.80 -17.34
C PRO A 121 -23.27 -7.01 -16.18
N LEU A 122 -22.44 -6.72 -15.18
CA LEU A 122 -22.82 -5.89 -14.04
C LEU A 122 -22.07 -4.57 -14.10
N HIS A 123 -22.81 -3.48 -14.01
CA HIS A 123 -22.31 -2.12 -14.08
C HIS A 123 -22.33 -1.42 -12.73
N VAL A 124 -21.27 -0.69 -12.45
CA VAL A 124 -21.21 0.32 -11.40
C VAL A 124 -20.59 1.56 -12.02
N ASN A 125 -21.25 2.73 -11.88
CA ASN A 125 -20.82 3.99 -12.50
C ASN A 125 -20.50 3.89 -14.00
N ASN A 126 -21.39 3.22 -14.77
CA ASN A 126 -21.25 2.97 -16.21
C ASN A 126 -19.99 2.19 -16.60
N ARG A 127 -19.47 1.35 -15.71
CA ARG A 127 -18.33 0.47 -15.98
C ARG A 127 -18.70 -0.96 -15.63
N VAL A 128 -18.34 -1.90 -16.49
CA VAL A 128 -18.50 -3.33 -16.18
C VAL A 128 -17.52 -3.73 -15.08
N VAL A 129 -18.05 -4.27 -14.00
CA VAL A 129 -17.28 -4.70 -12.83
C VAL A 129 -17.30 -6.21 -12.61
N GLY A 130 -18.19 -6.91 -13.30
CA GLY A 130 -18.37 -8.34 -13.11
C GLY A 130 -19.54 -8.89 -13.90
N SER A 131 -20.01 -10.06 -13.47
CA SER A 131 -21.18 -10.71 -14.06
C SER A 131 -22.07 -11.36 -13.02
N PHE A 132 -23.37 -11.28 -13.29
CA PHE A 132 -24.40 -12.10 -12.65
C PHE A 132 -24.67 -13.27 -13.59
N ALA A 133 -24.50 -14.50 -13.09
CA ALA A 133 -24.55 -15.67 -13.96
C ALA A 133 -25.38 -16.81 -13.39
N LEU A 134 -26.03 -17.53 -14.29
CA LEU A 134 -26.82 -18.72 -14.04
C LEU A 134 -26.27 -19.89 -14.86
N MET A 135 -26.26 -21.09 -14.26
CA MET A 135 -25.76 -22.31 -14.89
C MET A 135 -26.68 -23.50 -14.58
N ASP A 136 -26.86 -24.39 -15.56
CA ASP A 136 -27.52 -25.68 -15.39
C ASP A 136 -26.62 -26.80 -15.96
N PHE A 137 -26.79 -28.01 -15.43
CA PHE A 137 -26.15 -29.23 -15.92
C PHE A 137 -26.82 -29.77 -17.20
N ARG A 138 -27.98 -29.21 -17.56
CA ARG A 138 -28.73 -29.53 -18.78
C ARG A 138 -28.69 -28.37 -19.78
N PRO A 139 -28.92 -28.65 -21.06
CA PRO A 139 -29.23 -27.59 -22.02
C PRO A 139 -30.45 -26.80 -21.55
N TRP A 140 -30.36 -25.49 -21.62
CA TRP A 140 -31.41 -24.60 -21.15
C TRP A 140 -31.51 -23.39 -22.07
N ASN A 141 -32.70 -23.14 -22.60
CA ASN A 141 -32.96 -22.01 -23.48
C ASN A 141 -34.18 -21.24 -22.95
N PRO A 142 -33.98 -20.24 -22.07
CA PRO A 142 -35.05 -19.45 -21.49
C PRO A 142 -35.73 -18.61 -22.58
N ASP A 143 -37.05 -18.44 -22.47
CA ASP A 143 -37.80 -17.54 -23.35
C ASP A 143 -37.47 -16.06 -23.06
N SER A 144 -37.92 -15.17 -23.94
CA SER A 144 -37.63 -13.74 -23.83
C SER A 144 -38.14 -13.11 -22.53
N ASP A 145 -39.27 -13.58 -21.98
CA ASP A 145 -39.81 -13.04 -20.74
C ASP A 145 -39.04 -13.51 -19.52
N THR A 146 -38.52 -14.74 -19.55
CA THR A 146 -37.59 -15.28 -18.57
C THR A 146 -36.27 -14.51 -18.59
N LYS A 147 -35.72 -14.24 -19.77
CA LYS A 147 -34.51 -13.41 -19.92
C LYS A 147 -34.70 -11.98 -19.40
N LYS A 148 -35.85 -11.36 -19.65
CA LYS A 148 -36.19 -10.04 -19.06
C LYS A 148 -36.18 -10.09 -17.53
N LYS A 149 -36.73 -11.14 -16.93
CA LYS A 149 -36.70 -11.32 -15.47
C LYS A 149 -35.29 -11.51 -14.94
N MET A 150 -34.43 -12.24 -15.64
CA MET A 150 -33.02 -12.39 -15.27
C MET A 150 -32.28 -11.05 -15.32
N LEU A 151 -32.55 -10.23 -16.33
CA LEU A 151 -32.00 -8.88 -16.43
C LEU A 151 -32.44 -8.01 -15.24
N LEU A 152 -33.69 -8.13 -14.77
CA LEU A 152 -34.13 -7.43 -13.56
C LEU A 152 -33.31 -7.84 -12.32
N PHE A 153 -32.98 -9.12 -12.16
CA PHE A 153 -32.06 -9.55 -11.10
C PHE A 153 -30.68 -8.95 -11.26
N ALA A 154 -30.13 -8.91 -12.47
CA ALA A 154 -28.84 -8.26 -12.72
C ALA A 154 -28.88 -6.78 -12.32
N MET A 155 -29.96 -6.06 -12.65
CA MET A 155 -30.15 -4.66 -12.24
C MET A 155 -30.28 -4.48 -10.72
N GLU A 156 -30.95 -5.40 -10.02
CA GLU A 156 -31.01 -5.39 -8.55
C GLU A 156 -29.63 -5.63 -7.92
N VAL A 157 -28.82 -6.50 -8.53
CA VAL A 157 -27.42 -6.70 -8.13
C VAL A 157 -26.60 -5.44 -8.37
N GLU A 158 -26.71 -4.80 -9.53
CA GLU A 158 -26.03 -3.53 -9.83
C GLU A 158 -26.39 -2.42 -8.84
N ALA A 159 -27.67 -2.32 -8.46
CA ALA A 159 -28.13 -1.37 -7.46
C ALA A 159 -27.44 -1.62 -6.10
N ARG A 160 -27.40 -2.88 -5.65
CA ARG A 160 -26.72 -3.22 -4.38
C ARG A 160 -25.21 -3.00 -4.44
N LEU A 161 -24.56 -3.30 -5.56
CA LEU A 161 -23.13 -3.03 -5.75
C LEU A 161 -22.82 -1.52 -5.70
N SER A 162 -23.71 -0.70 -6.26
CA SER A 162 -23.58 0.76 -6.21
C SER A 162 -23.76 1.31 -4.80
N GLU A 163 -24.67 0.74 -3.99
CA GLU A 163 -24.79 1.10 -2.56
C GLU A 163 -23.52 0.76 -1.78
N LEU A 164 -22.96 -0.43 -1.99
CA LEU A 164 -21.75 -0.89 -1.33
C LEU A 164 -20.54 0.01 -1.62
N GLU A 165 -20.44 0.54 -2.84
CA GLU A 165 -19.42 1.55 -3.20
C GLU A 165 -19.57 2.83 -2.37
N VAL A 166 -20.79 3.35 -2.25
CA VAL A 166 -21.06 4.58 -1.47
C VAL A 166 -20.76 4.36 0.02
N GLU A 167 -21.15 3.21 0.56
CA GLU A 167 -20.86 2.82 1.95
C GLU A 167 -19.35 2.71 2.21
N GLY A 168 -18.60 2.06 1.31
CA GLY A 168 -17.15 1.91 1.39
C GLY A 168 -16.43 3.25 1.41
N ASN A 169 -16.75 4.13 0.46
CA ASN A 169 -16.21 5.48 0.38
C ASN A 169 -16.53 6.32 1.63
N SER A 170 -17.75 6.20 2.17
CA SER A 170 -18.16 6.95 3.36
C SER A 170 -17.38 6.54 4.62
N LYS A 171 -17.13 5.24 4.82
CA LYS A 171 -16.33 4.73 5.94
C LYS A 171 -14.87 5.15 5.83
N GLN A 172 -14.28 5.07 4.63
CA GLN A 172 -12.92 5.54 4.40
C GLN A 172 -12.78 7.04 4.71
N LYS A 173 -13.74 7.86 4.28
CA LYS A 173 -13.78 9.30 4.62
C LYS A 173 -13.89 9.55 6.11
N LEU A 174 -14.71 8.77 6.83
CA LEU A 174 -14.86 8.90 8.28
C LEU A 174 -13.55 8.52 9.03
N ILE A 175 -12.89 7.44 8.61
CA ILE A 175 -11.59 7.04 9.16
C ILE A 175 -10.54 8.10 8.88
N ALA A 176 -10.47 8.61 7.63
CA ALA A 176 -9.54 9.67 7.24
C ALA A 176 -9.77 10.94 8.10
N ALA A 177 -11.02 11.37 8.29
CA ALA A 177 -11.34 12.53 9.12
C ALA A 177 -10.97 12.34 10.60
N ALA A 178 -11.19 11.15 11.15
CA ALA A 178 -10.79 10.82 12.52
C ALA A 178 -9.26 10.80 12.68
N MET A 179 -8.53 10.24 11.70
CA MET A 179 -7.07 10.25 11.67
C MET A 179 -6.52 11.67 11.55
N ASP A 180 -7.12 12.51 10.71
CA ASP A 180 -6.71 13.90 10.51
C ASP A 180 -6.79 14.70 11.82
N THR A 181 -7.89 14.50 12.58
CA THR A 181 -8.06 15.09 13.91
C THR A 181 -6.96 14.62 14.86
N GLY A 182 -6.66 13.32 14.90
CA GLY A 182 -5.59 12.77 15.73
C GLY A 182 -4.20 13.31 15.36
N PHE A 183 -3.90 13.44 14.07
CA PHE A 183 -2.63 14.03 13.59
C PHE A 183 -2.53 15.50 13.93
N GLN A 184 -3.63 16.25 13.87
CA GLN A 184 -3.64 17.67 14.24
C GLN A 184 -3.35 17.85 15.74
N GLU A 185 -3.98 17.04 16.60
CA GLU A 185 -3.70 17.06 18.05
C GLU A 185 -2.25 16.69 18.36
N LEU A 186 -1.72 15.65 17.72
CA LEU A 186 -0.30 15.27 17.86
C LEU A 186 0.63 16.40 17.40
N THR A 187 0.33 17.02 16.25
CA THR A 187 1.10 18.16 15.74
C THR A 187 1.09 19.31 16.74
N ASN A 188 -0.09 19.67 17.25
CA ASN A 188 -0.27 20.73 18.24
C ASN A 188 0.49 20.44 19.55
N ALA A 189 0.50 19.19 20.00
CA ALA A 189 1.25 18.77 21.19
C ALA A 189 2.78 18.84 21.00
N LEU A 190 3.26 18.74 19.76
CA LEU A 190 4.68 18.84 19.42
C LEU A 190 5.17 20.28 19.22
N ILE A 191 4.28 21.23 18.90
CA ILE A 191 4.64 22.65 18.69
C ILE A 191 5.45 23.22 19.87
N PRO A 192 5.07 23.05 21.16
CA PRO A 192 5.87 23.56 22.27
C PRO A 192 7.30 23.00 22.33
N LEU A 193 7.51 21.75 21.91
CA LEU A 193 8.84 21.14 21.83
C LEU A 193 9.68 21.72 20.68
N LEU A 194 9.03 22.24 19.65
CA LEU A 194 9.63 22.92 18.51
C LEU A 194 9.83 24.43 18.76
N GLU A 195 9.30 24.99 19.84
CA GLU A 195 9.54 26.37 20.29
C GLU A 195 10.68 26.48 21.33
N MET A 196 11.10 25.35 21.91
CA MET A 196 12.34 25.20 22.70
C MET A 196 13.68 25.54 21.99
N PRO A 197 13.83 25.55 20.64
CA PRO A 197 15.05 25.95 19.94
C PRO A 197 15.53 27.36 20.32
N THR A 198 14.60 28.22 20.72
CA THR A 198 14.92 29.56 21.22
C THR A 198 15.79 29.48 22.48
N LEU A 199 15.54 28.54 23.39
CA LEU A 199 16.34 28.34 24.59
C LEU A 199 17.70 27.68 24.30
N ALA A 200 17.73 26.68 23.41
CA ALA A 200 18.96 26.01 23.00
C ALA A 200 19.94 26.99 22.33
N SER A 201 19.44 27.77 21.37
CA SER A 201 20.22 28.77 20.66
C SER A 201 20.70 29.91 21.56
N ILE A 202 19.86 30.41 22.47
CA ILE A 202 20.26 31.42 23.47
C ILE A 202 21.38 30.87 24.37
N LEU A 203 21.22 29.65 24.91
CA LEU A 203 22.24 29.00 25.74
C LEU A 203 23.55 28.78 24.97
N GLN A 204 23.49 28.35 23.71
CA GLN A 204 24.68 28.20 22.87
C GLN A 204 25.36 29.53 22.61
N VAL A 205 24.61 30.58 22.26
CA VAL A 205 25.17 31.92 22.01
C VAL A 205 25.85 32.46 23.28
N ASP A 206 25.24 32.28 24.44
CA ASP A 206 25.82 32.70 25.72
C ASP A 206 27.04 31.83 26.10
N LEU A 207 27.03 30.52 25.86
CA LEU A 207 28.19 29.65 26.07
C LEU A 207 29.33 29.97 25.09
N LEU A 208 29.02 30.30 23.84
CA LEU A 208 29.96 30.71 22.80
C LEU A 208 30.51 32.12 23.03
N ALA A 209 29.75 33.03 23.65
CA ALA A 209 30.29 34.31 24.09
C ALA A 209 31.33 34.14 25.22
N ASN A 210 31.23 33.03 25.96
CA ASN A 210 31.97 32.78 27.19
C ASN A 210 32.94 31.59 27.13
N GLN A 211 33.35 31.16 25.92
CA GLN A 211 34.23 29.99 25.71
C GLN A 211 35.55 30.08 26.51
N ASN A 212 36.03 31.31 26.70
CA ASN A 212 37.27 31.58 27.42
C ASN A 212 37.11 31.54 28.94
N ILE A 213 35.88 31.65 29.47
CA ILE A 213 35.66 31.64 30.94
C ILE A 213 36.17 30.34 31.56
N GLU A 214 35.99 29.20 30.89
CA GLU A 214 36.50 27.92 31.40
C GLU A 214 38.03 27.93 31.49
N PHE A 215 38.70 28.45 30.44
CA PHE A 215 40.15 28.59 30.40
C PHE A 215 40.66 29.57 31.46
N ASP A 216 40.01 30.74 31.58
CA ASP A 216 40.35 31.79 32.52
C ASP A 216 40.15 31.32 33.97
N LEU A 217 39.06 30.62 34.27
CA LEU A 217 38.80 30.03 35.59
C LEU A 217 39.82 28.94 35.95
N ARG A 218 40.19 28.08 35.00
CA ARG A 218 41.25 27.07 35.22
C ARG A 218 42.61 27.72 35.47
N SER A 219 42.93 28.78 34.73
CA SER A 219 44.14 29.58 34.94
C SER A 219 44.15 30.27 36.32
N LEU A 220 43.00 30.82 36.75
CA LEU A 220 42.84 31.44 38.07
C LEU A 220 42.97 30.42 39.21
N SER A 221 42.41 29.22 39.05
CA SER A 221 42.45 28.13 40.04
C SER A 221 43.89 27.76 40.43
N ASN A 222 44.82 27.81 39.48
CA ASN A 222 46.23 27.51 39.73
C ASN A 222 46.91 28.50 40.68
N ASN A 223 46.41 29.74 40.76
CA ASN A 223 46.98 30.83 41.55
C ASN A 223 46.23 31.11 42.87
N LEU A 224 45.15 30.38 43.15
CA LEU A 224 44.31 30.59 44.33
C LEU A 224 44.71 29.68 45.52
N PRO A 225 44.57 30.16 46.78
CA PRO A 225 44.70 29.33 47.96
C PRO A 225 43.58 28.27 48.04
N ALA A 226 43.84 27.16 48.73
CA ALA A 226 43.03 25.93 48.68
C ALA A 226 41.55 26.13 49.07
N ASP A 227 41.27 27.06 49.99
CA ASP A 227 39.95 27.45 50.45
C ASP A 227 39.10 28.13 49.34
N LYS A 228 39.75 28.79 48.37
CA LYS A 228 39.07 29.45 47.24
C LYS A 228 39.00 28.60 45.97
N LYS A 229 39.81 27.54 45.86
CA LYS A 229 39.76 26.59 44.74
C LYS A 229 38.42 25.86 44.64
N LYS A 230 37.76 25.61 45.77
CA LYS A 230 36.42 25.00 45.79
C LYS A 230 35.42 25.82 44.99
N LEU A 231 35.41 27.14 45.16
CA LEU A 231 34.46 28.04 44.51
C LEU A 231 34.67 28.08 42.98
N VAL A 232 35.92 27.98 42.54
CA VAL A 232 36.25 27.87 41.10
C VAL A 232 35.85 26.51 40.53
N ASN A 233 36.07 25.42 41.27
CA ASN A 233 35.60 24.09 40.86
C ASN A 233 34.07 24.01 40.77
N ASP A 234 33.36 24.59 41.74
CA ASP A 234 31.90 24.67 41.73
C ASP A 234 31.41 25.44 40.49
N ALA A 235 32.06 26.57 40.14
CA ALA A 235 31.75 27.33 38.92
C ALA A 235 32.03 26.53 37.63
N LEU A 236 33.14 25.78 37.57
CA LEU A 236 33.47 24.92 36.42
C LEU A 236 32.46 23.78 36.23
N ILE A 237 31.99 23.17 37.33
CA ILE A 237 30.92 22.16 37.30
C ILE A 237 29.63 22.78 36.76
N LEU A 238 29.31 24.00 37.17
CA LEU A 238 28.09 24.71 36.73
C LEU A 238 28.15 25.04 35.23
N ILE A 239 29.30 25.48 34.72
CA ILE A 239 29.52 25.70 33.28
C ILE A 239 29.42 24.38 32.49
N ALA A 240 29.99 23.29 33.00
CA ALA A 240 29.86 21.98 32.37
C ALA A 240 28.39 21.52 32.32
N GLY A 241 27.63 21.72 33.41
CA GLY A 241 26.20 21.43 33.45
C GLY A 241 25.38 22.25 32.44
N PHE A 242 25.69 23.54 32.25
CA PHE A 242 25.06 24.35 31.21
C PHE A 242 25.36 23.85 29.80
N ARG A 243 26.59 23.38 29.53
CA ARG A 243 26.97 22.80 28.24
C ARG A 243 26.22 21.49 27.97
N GLU A 244 26.11 20.61 28.96
CA GLU A 244 25.30 19.38 28.86
C GLU A 244 23.83 19.71 28.60
N MET A 245 23.29 20.73 29.28
CA MET A 245 21.92 21.18 29.07
C MET A 245 21.69 21.72 27.64
N GLY A 246 22.66 22.44 27.07
CA GLY A 246 22.63 22.85 25.66
C GLY A 246 22.52 21.66 24.70
N HIS A 247 23.38 20.65 24.87
CA HIS A 247 23.32 19.42 24.06
C HIS A 247 22.01 18.64 24.21
N LEU A 248 21.43 18.63 25.41
CA LEU A 248 20.12 18.02 25.65
C LEU A 248 19.01 18.75 24.88
N PHE A 249 19.03 20.09 24.86
CA PHE A 249 18.03 20.85 24.11
C PHE A 249 18.19 20.67 22.59
N GLU A 250 19.41 20.67 22.05
CA GLU A 250 19.65 20.35 20.63
C GLU A 250 19.14 18.95 20.27
N SER A 251 19.41 17.97 21.14
CA SER A 251 18.94 16.60 20.95
C SER A 251 17.42 16.51 20.97
N LEU A 252 16.77 17.25 21.87
CA LEU A 252 15.32 17.33 22.00
C LEU A 252 14.68 18.01 20.78
N GLU A 253 15.22 19.13 20.33
CA GLU A 253 14.78 19.84 19.11
C GLU A 253 14.89 18.94 17.88
N SER A 254 16.05 18.30 17.72
CA SER A 254 16.30 17.37 16.63
C SER A 254 15.31 16.19 16.68
N ALA A 255 14.99 15.68 17.87
CA ALA A 255 13.99 14.63 18.05
C ALA A 255 12.56 15.13 17.74
N GLY A 256 12.17 16.29 18.26
CA GLY A 256 10.86 16.90 18.01
C GLY A 256 10.62 17.16 16.52
N THR A 257 11.62 17.72 15.83
CA THR A 257 11.56 17.96 14.38
C THR A 257 11.38 16.67 13.60
N ARG A 258 12.06 15.59 14.00
CA ARG A 258 11.89 14.28 13.38
C ARG A 258 10.50 13.71 13.58
N VAL A 259 10.00 13.72 14.82
CA VAL A 259 8.66 13.21 15.13
C VAL A 259 7.61 13.99 14.33
N LEU A 260 7.73 15.32 14.26
CA LEU A 260 6.84 16.13 13.43
C LEU A 260 6.90 15.72 11.94
N LYS A 261 8.10 15.56 11.38
CA LYS A 261 8.26 15.13 9.98
C LYS A 261 7.66 13.73 9.73
N SER A 262 7.80 12.81 10.67
CA SER A 262 7.17 11.48 10.58
C SER A 262 5.64 11.58 10.66
N VAL A 263 5.08 12.43 11.53
CA VAL A 263 3.62 12.66 11.62
C VAL A 263 3.08 13.27 10.33
N ILE A 264 3.77 14.28 9.76
CA ILE A 264 3.40 14.88 8.48
C ILE A 264 3.45 13.83 7.35
N SER A 265 4.51 13.03 7.30
CA SER A 265 4.67 11.97 6.30
C SER A 265 3.61 10.88 6.46
N LEU A 266 3.22 10.55 7.69
CA LEU A 266 2.17 9.58 7.97
C LEU A 266 0.80 10.12 7.55
N ARG A 267 0.52 11.39 7.80
CA ARG A 267 -0.67 12.08 7.30
C ARG A 267 -0.73 12.03 5.76
N ALA A 268 0.40 12.24 5.09
CA ALA A 268 0.48 12.13 3.63
C ALA A 268 0.12 10.72 3.10
N THR A 269 0.34 9.64 3.88
CA THR A 269 -0.15 8.30 3.51
C THR A 269 -1.66 8.13 3.59
N SER A 270 -2.35 9.02 4.32
CA SER A 270 -3.82 9.03 4.44
C SER A 270 -4.52 9.96 3.44
N SER A 271 -3.79 10.76 2.67
CA SER A 271 -4.36 11.50 1.53
C SER A 271 -4.42 10.60 0.30
N TRP A 272 -5.59 10.03 0.06
CA TRP A 272 -5.88 9.19 -1.11
C TRP A 272 -6.62 9.98 -2.20
N GLU A 273 -6.82 11.29 -2.02
CA GLU A 273 -7.59 12.13 -2.95
C GLU A 273 -6.68 12.97 -3.87
N ASP A 274 -5.43 13.24 -3.47
CA ASP A 274 -4.48 14.01 -4.28
C ASP A 274 -3.72 13.15 -5.30
N ASN A 275 -4.01 13.39 -6.58
CA ASN A 275 -3.35 12.75 -7.73
C ASN A 275 -2.04 13.45 -8.16
N GLN A 276 -1.57 14.43 -7.40
CA GLN A 276 -0.33 15.15 -7.71
C GLN A 276 0.57 15.13 -6.48
N CYS A 277 1.63 14.36 -6.59
CA CYS A 277 2.70 14.32 -5.61
C CYS A 277 4.02 14.41 -6.35
N MET A 278 4.86 15.29 -5.84
CA MET A 278 6.23 15.44 -6.30
C MET A 278 7.03 14.22 -5.83
N LEU A 279 7.73 13.58 -6.77
CA LEU A 279 8.44 12.32 -6.55
C LEU A 279 9.47 12.44 -5.42
N ASN A 280 10.22 13.54 -5.38
CA ASN A 280 11.22 13.73 -4.34
C ASN A 280 10.58 13.89 -2.96
N GLU A 281 9.44 14.59 -2.86
CA GLU A 281 8.69 14.72 -1.62
C GLU A 281 8.19 13.36 -1.12
N ALA A 282 7.65 12.52 -2.00
CA ALA A 282 7.20 11.17 -1.64
C ALA A 282 8.35 10.29 -1.12
N VAL A 283 9.50 10.31 -1.80
CA VAL A 283 10.69 9.56 -1.38
C VAL A 283 11.18 10.04 -0.02
N LEU A 284 11.26 11.36 0.19
CA LEU A 284 11.65 11.95 1.48
C LEU A 284 10.70 11.56 2.60
N SER A 285 9.38 11.62 2.35
CA SER A 285 8.37 11.20 3.33
C SER A 285 8.49 9.71 3.69
N ALA A 286 8.76 8.86 2.71
CA ALA A 286 8.97 7.44 2.96
C ALA A 286 10.19 7.19 3.86
N VAL A 287 11.31 7.89 3.60
CA VAL A 287 12.53 7.80 4.42
C VAL A 287 12.28 8.31 5.84
N GLN A 288 11.50 9.39 6.01
CA GLN A 288 11.12 9.92 7.33
C GLN A 288 10.24 8.93 8.12
N LEU A 289 9.38 8.16 7.45
CA LEU A 289 8.57 7.12 8.09
C LEU A 289 9.39 5.91 8.49
N SER A 290 10.33 5.49 7.66
CA SER A 290 11.19 4.34 7.94
C SER A 290 12.33 4.65 8.91
N TYR A 291 12.55 5.93 9.22
CA TYR A 291 13.72 6.39 9.99
C TYR A 291 13.95 5.64 11.31
N HIS A 292 12.89 5.31 12.06
CA HIS A 292 13.06 4.60 13.33
C HIS A 292 13.64 3.19 13.12
N SER A 293 13.22 2.50 12.07
CA SER A 293 13.69 1.16 11.73
C SER A 293 15.07 1.25 11.10
N THR A 294 15.33 2.22 10.22
CA THR A 294 16.62 2.35 9.53
C THR A 294 17.71 2.85 10.47
N LYS A 295 17.51 3.91 11.26
CA LYS A 295 18.55 4.51 12.13
C LYS A 295 19.16 3.53 13.14
N ILE A 296 18.41 2.55 13.61
CA ILE A 296 18.90 1.55 14.58
C ILE A 296 19.95 0.63 13.93
N VAL A 297 19.93 0.51 12.60
CA VAL A 297 20.59 -0.58 11.87
C VAL A 297 21.51 -0.07 10.76
N CYS A 298 21.16 1.04 10.09
CA CYS A 298 21.82 1.56 8.90
C CYS A 298 21.66 3.09 8.72
N GLU A 299 22.66 3.74 8.13
CA GLU A 299 22.53 5.11 7.62
C GLU A 299 21.79 5.11 6.28
N VAL A 300 20.92 6.10 6.04
CA VAL A 300 20.20 6.22 4.76
C VAL A 300 20.71 7.45 4.02
N GLU A 301 21.40 7.22 2.91
CA GLU A 301 21.79 8.25 1.97
C GLU A 301 20.79 8.32 0.82
N PHE A 302 20.56 9.50 0.26
CA PHE A 302 19.70 9.61 -0.90
C PHE A 302 20.16 10.63 -1.93
N GLU A 303 19.98 10.28 -3.20
CA GLU A 303 20.26 11.10 -4.37
C GLU A 303 18.95 11.33 -5.12
N LEU A 304 18.41 12.54 -4.98
CA LEU A 304 17.14 12.95 -5.60
C LEU A 304 17.37 13.54 -6.99
N LEU A 305 16.30 13.61 -7.77
CA LEU A 305 16.33 14.29 -9.06
C LEU A 305 16.47 15.80 -8.86
N ASN A 306 17.27 16.44 -9.72
CA ASN A 306 17.39 17.91 -9.75
C ASN A 306 16.08 18.60 -10.15
N GLU A 307 15.32 17.96 -11.05
CA GLU A 307 13.97 18.38 -11.43
C GLU A 307 12.98 17.41 -10.78
N ASP A 308 12.13 17.94 -9.92
CA ASP A 308 11.14 17.15 -9.22
C ASP A 308 9.95 16.87 -10.16
N LEU A 309 9.52 15.61 -10.20
CA LEU A 309 8.61 15.10 -11.22
C LEU A 309 7.26 14.71 -10.60
N ASN A 310 6.18 14.86 -11.37
CA ASN A 310 4.86 14.39 -10.94
C ASN A 310 4.74 12.88 -11.09
N ALA A 311 4.45 12.21 -9.99
CA ALA A 311 4.13 10.78 -9.97
C ALA A 311 2.71 10.54 -10.51
N ARG A 312 2.51 9.48 -11.33
CA ARG A 312 1.21 9.13 -11.95
C ARG A 312 0.19 8.50 -10.98
N TYR A 313 0.56 8.32 -9.72
CA TYR A 313 -0.23 7.67 -8.68
C TYR A 313 -0.30 8.51 -7.40
N LYS A 314 -1.20 8.13 -6.49
CA LYS A 314 -1.45 8.83 -5.21
C LYS A 314 -0.19 8.84 -4.35
N ALA A 315 0.11 9.98 -3.74
CA ALA A 315 1.26 10.19 -2.86
C ALA A 315 1.43 9.05 -1.84
N GLY A 316 0.33 8.71 -1.16
CA GLY A 316 0.34 7.73 -0.09
C GLY A 316 0.73 6.33 -0.53
N GLN A 317 0.45 5.94 -1.78
CA GLN A 317 0.84 4.63 -2.30
C GLN A 317 2.35 4.55 -2.48
N LEU A 318 2.96 5.58 -3.06
CA LEU A 318 4.41 5.65 -3.25
C LEU A 318 5.15 5.67 -1.91
N ILE A 319 4.69 6.53 -1.00
CA ILE A 319 5.27 6.68 0.35
C ILE A 319 5.19 5.32 1.10
N SER A 320 4.06 4.63 1.03
CA SER A 320 3.85 3.34 1.70
C SER A 320 4.75 2.25 1.13
N VAL A 321 4.86 2.14 -0.20
CA VAL A 321 5.71 1.12 -0.85
C VAL A 321 7.17 1.32 -0.45
N ILE A 322 7.69 2.54 -0.61
CA ILE A 322 9.10 2.81 -0.30
C ILE A 322 9.37 2.59 1.19
N SER A 323 8.50 3.07 2.08
CA SER A 323 8.70 2.91 3.53
C SER A 323 8.63 1.46 3.99
N LEU A 324 7.73 0.65 3.41
CA LEU A 324 7.65 -0.79 3.68
C LEU A 324 8.93 -1.50 3.24
N ILE A 325 9.46 -1.17 2.06
CA ILE A 325 10.73 -1.73 1.57
C ILE A 325 11.86 -1.35 2.53
N LEU A 326 12.03 -0.06 2.85
CA LEU A 326 13.06 0.41 3.77
C LEU A 326 12.98 -0.26 5.14
N ASN A 327 11.78 -0.41 5.70
CA ASN A 327 11.57 -1.08 6.99
C ASN A 327 11.92 -2.58 6.91
N SER A 328 11.48 -3.27 5.86
CA SER A 328 11.77 -4.68 5.67
C SER A 328 13.27 -4.92 5.49
N MET A 329 13.92 -4.11 4.65
CA MET A 329 15.37 -4.17 4.42
C MET A 329 16.13 -3.95 5.72
N SER A 330 15.75 -2.93 6.50
CA SER A 330 16.39 -2.66 7.78
C SER A 330 16.22 -3.82 8.78
N SER A 331 15.03 -4.42 8.84
CA SER A 331 14.76 -5.57 9.71
C SER A 331 15.65 -6.76 9.36
N SER A 332 15.80 -7.06 8.07
CA SER A 332 16.64 -8.16 7.62
C SER A 332 18.13 -7.92 7.91
N ILE A 333 18.64 -6.71 7.67
CA ILE A 333 20.01 -6.33 8.01
C ILE A 333 20.25 -6.49 9.52
N TYR A 334 19.27 -6.12 10.35
CA TYR A 334 19.36 -6.27 11.80
C TYR A 334 19.48 -7.74 12.22
N GLN A 335 18.60 -8.60 11.69
CA GLN A 335 18.58 -10.03 12.00
C GLN A 335 19.89 -10.71 11.62
N GLN A 336 20.42 -10.46 10.42
CA GLN A 336 21.69 -11.01 9.97
C GLN A 336 22.85 -10.55 10.84
N SER A 337 22.87 -9.26 11.22
CA SER A 337 23.94 -8.73 12.04
C SER A 337 23.99 -9.25 13.47
N ASN A 338 22.85 -9.72 14.00
CA ASN A 338 22.81 -10.39 15.31
C ASN A 338 23.16 -11.88 15.21
N ALA A 339 23.06 -12.49 14.04
CA ALA A 339 23.43 -13.89 13.82
C ALA A 339 24.95 -14.09 13.71
N GLU A 340 25.70 -13.06 13.31
CA GLU A 340 27.14 -13.12 13.12
C GLU A 340 27.90 -12.40 14.25
N GLU A 341 28.01 -13.03 15.43
CA GLU A 341 28.68 -12.48 16.63
C GLU A 341 30.17 -12.06 16.43
N ASN A 342 30.80 -12.39 15.28
CA ASN A 342 32.21 -12.10 14.98
C ASN A 342 32.45 -11.42 13.63
N ALA A 343 31.41 -10.94 12.93
CA ALA A 343 31.60 -10.23 11.66
C ALA A 343 32.18 -8.83 11.88
N PRO A 344 33.06 -8.34 10.99
CA PRO A 344 33.53 -6.95 11.03
C PRO A 344 32.32 -6.01 11.01
N LYS A 345 32.42 -4.85 11.68
CA LYS A 345 31.43 -3.75 11.55
C LYS A 345 31.40 -3.30 10.09
N LEU A 346 30.61 -3.97 9.27
CA LEU A 346 30.33 -3.53 7.91
C LEU A 346 29.62 -2.18 7.98
N ASP A 347 29.96 -1.33 7.03
CA ASP A 347 29.29 -0.05 6.82
C ASP A 347 27.88 -0.34 6.30
N LYS A 348 26.90 -0.23 7.20
CA LYS A 348 25.50 -0.55 6.94
C LYS A 348 24.84 0.70 6.41
N THR A 349 24.91 0.92 5.11
CA THR A 349 24.30 2.08 4.46
C THR A 349 23.28 1.62 3.44
N LEU A 350 22.07 2.18 3.51
CA LEU A 350 21.06 2.08 2.47
C LEU A 350 21.14 3.33 1.61
N LYS A 351 21.32 3.18 0.29
CA LYS A 351 21.34 4.32 -0.63
C LYS A 351 20.10 4.33 -1.50
N VAL A 352 19.28 5.38 -1.37
CA VAL A 352 18.09 5.59 -2.20
C VAL A 352 18.44 6.54 -3.34
N SER A 353 18.45 6.08 -4.58
CA SER A 353 18.67 6.95 -5.74
C SER A 353 17.44 6.97 -6.64
N VAL A 354 17.15 8.13 -7.21
CA VAL A 354 16.04 8.32 -8.14
C VAL A 354 16.61 8.68 -9.50
N THR A 355 16.27 7.88 -10.51
CA THR A 355 16.71 8.12 -11.90
C THR A 355 15.51 8.15 -12.83
N ARG A 356 15.51 9.06 -13.81
CA ARG A 356 14.41 9.17 -14.78
C ARG A 356 14.72 8.32 -16.01
N HIS A 357 13.76 7.48 -16.39
CA HIS A 357 13.77 6.70 -17.62
C HIS A 357 12.47 6.93 -18.40
N ASN A 358 12.49 7.87 -19.35
CA ASN A 358 11.33 8.26 -20.17
C ASN A 358 10.11 8.68 -19.32
N MET A 359 9.02 7.90 -19.40
CA MET A 359 7.76 8.07 -18.68
C MET A 359 7.73 7.34 -17.33
N LYS A 360 8.90 6.91 -16.83
CA LYS A 360 9.06 6.23 -15.55
C LYS A 360 10.22 6.81 -14.76
N ALA A 361 10.16 6.68 -13.45
CA ALA A 361 11.28 6.88 -12.54
C ALA A 361 11.68 5.54 -11.93
N ASP A 362 12.98 5.24 -11.96
CA ASP A 362 13.56 4.11 -11.24
C ASP A 362 14.05 4.62 -9.90
N ILE A 363 13.35 4.20 -8.84
CA ILE A 363 13.73 4.43 -7.44
C ILE A 363 14.51 3.19 -7.01
N ARG A 364 15.81 3.34 -6.83
CA ARG A 364 16.71 2.24 -6.46
C ARG A 364 17.09 2.37 -5.00
N ILE A 365 16.86 1.30 -4.24
CA ILE A 365 17.27 1.21 -2.84
C ILE A 365 18.39 0.18 -2.77
N HIS A 366 19.62 0.68 -2.73
CA HIS A 366 20.83 -0.12 -2.67
C HIS A 366 21.13 -0.53 -1.22
N SER A 367 21.62 -1.74 -1.04
CA SER A 367 22.15 -2.24 0.22
C SER A 367 23.44 -3.00 -0.05
N ASN A 368 24.43 -2.78 0.81
CA ASN A 368 25.72 -3.49 0.73
C ASN A 368 25.65 -4.91 1.33
N LEU A 369 24.48 -5.35 1.81
CA LEU A 369 24.31 -6.52 2.69
C LEU A 369 23.18 -7.55 2.38
N PRO A 370 22.57 -7.71 1.20
CA PRO A 370 21.54 -8.73 1.01
C PRO A 370 22.05 -9.96 0.26
N SER A 371 21.67 -11.15 0.74
CA SER A 371 21.54 -12.30 -0.14
C SER A 371 20.28 -12.15 -1.00
N PRO A 372 20.26 -12.69 -2.24
CA PRO A 372 19.09 -12.66 -3.11
C PRO A 372 17.78 -13.19 -2.46
N ASP A 373 17.90 -14.06 -1.47
CA ASP A 373 16.77 -14.67 -0.76
C ASP A 373 16.02 -13.66 0.12
N CYS A 374 16.74 -12.70 0.70
CA CYS A 374 16.17 -11.65 1.54
C CYS A 374 15.17 -10.77 0.76
N TRP A 375 15.40 -10.59 -0.53
CA TRP A 375 14.54 -9.79 -1.40
C TRP A 375 13.23 -10.49 -1.72
N GLN A 376 13.25 -11.81 -1.86
CA GLN A 376 12.06 -12.55 -2.23
C GLN A 376 10.99 -12.47 -1.14
N GLU A 377 11.37 -12.48 0.13
CA GLU A 377 10.43 -12.32 1.25
C GLU A 377 9.81 -10.91 1.30
N THR A 378 10.61 -9.86 1.13
CA THR A 378 10.12 -8.48 1.05
C THR A 378 9.18 -8.29 -0.14
N LEU A 379 9.55 -8.82 -1.31
CA LEU A 379 8.71 -8.75 -2.51
C LEU A 379 7.40 -9.53 -2.33
N ALA A 380 7.44 -10.71 -1.70
CA ALA A 380 6.23 -11.49 -1.42
C ALA A 380 5.25 -10.76 -0.49
N TRP A 381 5.75 -9.98 0.48
CA TRP A 381 4.92 -9.14 1.35
C TRP A 381 4.25 -7.98 0.60
N ILE A 382 4.91 -7.44 -0.42
CA ILE A 382 4.47 -6.25 -1.15
C ILE A 382 3.65 -6.63 -2.39
N ASP A 383 3.73 -7.87 -2.87
CA ASP A 383 3.01 -8.37 -4.05
C ASP A 383 1.49 -8.10 -4.02
N PRO A 384 0.76 -8.28 -2.90
CA PRO A 384 -0.66 -7.92 -2.83
C PRO A 384 -0.91 -6.43 -3.04
N PHE A 385 0.02 -5.57 -2.63
CA PHE A 385 -0.05 -4.13 -2.82
C PHE A 385 0.28 -3.73 -4.27
N LEU A 386 1.19 -4.45 -4.92
CA LEU A 386 1.54 -4.25 -6.33
C LEU A 386 0.44 -4.66 -7.30
N ALA A 387 -0.41 -5.61 -6.90
CA ALA A 387 -1.61 -5.93 -7.65
C ALA A 387 -2.52 -4.70 -7.86
N GLU A 388 -2.47 -3.71 -6.96
CA GLU A 388 -3.21 -2.44 -7.06
C GLU A 388 -2.47 -1.38 -7.92
N LEU A 389 -1.22 -1.61 -8.32
CA LEU A 389 -0.34 -0.66 -9.03
C LEU A 389 0.22 -1.23 -10.35
N PRO A 390 -0.60 -1.37 -11.40
CA PRO A 390 -0.26 -2.24 -12.53
C PRO A 390 0.88 -1.75 -13.44
N ASP A 391 1.21 -0.45 -13.44
CA ASP A 391 2.36 0.07 -14.22
C ASP A 391 3.64 0.18 -13.37
N THR A 392 3.53 -0.09 -12.06
CA THR A 392 4.66 -0.19 -11.15
C THR A 392 5.26 -1.59 -11.25
N LEU A 393 6.56 -1.64 -11.48
CA LEU A 393 7.33 -2.87 -11.41
C LEU A 393 8.27 -2.77 -10.22
N ILE A 394 8.29 -3.78 -9.35
CA ILE A 394 9.35 -3.93 -8.36
C ILE A 394 10.15 -5.18 -8.68
N ARG A 395 11.48 -5.05 -8.71
CA ARG A 395 12.39 -6.18 -8.90
C ARG A 395 13.57 -6.08 -7.93
N GLY A 396 14.02 -7.24 -7.47
CA GLY A 396 15.28 -7.39 -6.78
C GLY A 396 16.42 -7.60 -7.79
N GLU A 397 17.52 -6.90 -7.58
CA GLU A 397 18.82 -7.10 -8.20
C GLU A 397 19.83 -7.46 -7.08
N GLU A 398 21.02 -7.96 -7.43
CA GLU A 398 21.99 -8.51 -6.44
C GLU A 398 22.21 -7.57 -5.24
N GLU A 399 22.27 -6.26 -5.47
CA GLU A 399 22.55 -5.26 -4.43
C GLU A 399 21.45 -4.19 -4.28
N ALA A 400 20.30 -4.34 -4.95
CA ALA A 400 19.29 -3.29 -4.96
C ALA A 400 17.86 -3.80 -5.14
N VAL A 401 16.90 -3.08 -4.57
CA VAL A 401 15.50 -3.15 -4.96
C VAL A 401 15.19 -1.98 -5.88
N ILE A 402 14.68 -2.25 -7.07
CA ILE A 402 14.28 -1.22 -8.05
C ILE A 402 12.76 -1.16 -8.11
N ILE A 403 12.23 0.04 -7.88
CA ILE A 403 10.83 0.40 -8.08
C ILE A 403 10.74 1.26 -9.33
N CYS A 404 10.22 0.71 -10.42
CA CYS A 404 9.92 1.46 -11.63
C CYS A 404 8.54 2.11 -11.47
N TRP A 405 8.50 3.39 -11.09
CA TRP A 405 7.27 4.14 -10.87
C TRP A 405 6.87 4.96 -12.11
N PRO A 406 5.60 4.95 -12.54
CA PRO A 406 5.18 5.75 -13.69
C PRO A 406 5.06 7.25 -13.34
N LEU A 407 5.39 8.08 -14.33
CA LEU A 407 5.30 9.54 -14.27
C LEU A 407 4.13 10.04 -15.13
N VAL A 408 3.64 11.25 -14.81
CA VAL A 408 2.60 11.96 -15.58
C VAL A 408 3.18 12.59 -16.83
#